data_AF-A0A957HFM9-F1
#
_entry.id   AF-A0A957HFM9-F1
#
_cell.length_a   1.000
_cell.length_b   1.000
_cell.length_c   1.000
_cell.angle_alpha   90.00
_cell.angle_beta   90.00
_cell.angle_gamma   90.00
#
_symmetry.space_group_name_H-M   'P 1'
#
loop_
_entity.id
_entity.type
_entity.pdbx_description
1 polymer ?
#
loop_
_entity_poly.entity_id
_entity_poly.type
_entity_poly.pdbx_seq_one_letter_code
_entity_poly.pdbx_strand_id
1 'polypeptide(L)'
;RSAVLVAEHAMKVVPGNNGIFFPMIVINGQIVGTWKRKLKAKHMEITCTPFEPLGALEADVREAAQAYGDFMDLPISLITVE
;
A
#
# COMPACT_ATOMS: atom_id res chain seq x y z
N ARG A 1 -1.35 -19.14 -15.73
CA ARG A 1 -1.18 -17.75 -15.26
C ARG A 1 -2.53 -17.27 -14.74
N SER A 2 -2.65 -17.03 -13.44
CA SER A 2 -3.85 -16.41 -12.83
C SER A 2 -3.67 -14.89 -12.76
N ALA A 3 -4.77 -14.14 -12.70
CA ALA A 3 -4.73 -12.70 -12.48
C ALA A 3 -4.32 -12.41 -11.02
N VAL A 4 -3.48 -11.39 -10.83
CA VAL A 4 -3.01 -10.92 -9.52
C VAL A 4 -3.86 -9.78 -8.94
N LEU A 5 -4.81 -9.29 -9.74
CA LEU A 5 -5.74 -8.22 -9.41
C LEU A 5 -7.10 -8.56 -10.04
N VAL A 6 -8.16 -8.46 -9.26
CA VAL A 6 -9.53 -8.61 -9.77
C VAL A 6 -9.85 -7.42 -10.67
N ALA A 7 -10.49 -7.65 -11.82
CA ALA A 7 -10.74 -6.61 -12.83
C ALA A 7 -11.48 -5.38 -12.26
N GLU A 8 -12.35 -5.59 -11.28
CA GLU A 8 -13.11 -4.57 -10.56
C GLU A 8 -12.22 -3.56 -9.80
N HIS A 9 -10.98 -3.94 -9.48
CA HIS A 9 -10.02 -3.08 -8.79
C HIS A 9 -8.99 -2.44 -9.73
N ALA A 10 -9.02 -2.75 -11.03
CA ALA A 10 -8.07 -2.19 -12.00
C ALA A 10 -8.03 -0.65 -11.95
N MET A 11 -9.20 0.00 -11.85
CA MET A 11 -9.30 1.45 -11.77
C MET A 11 -8.78 2.05 -10.45
N LYS A 12 -8.71 1.25 -9.38
CA LYS A 12 -8.15 1.67 -8.08
C LYS A 12 -6.61 1.65 -8.09
N VAL A 13 -6.00 0.86 -9.00
CA VAL A 13 -4.54 0.72 -9.13
C VAL A 13 -3.98 1.56 -10.29
N VAL A 14 -4.68 1.62 -11.43
CA VAL A 14 -4.29 2.39 -12.62
C VAL A 14 -5.45 3.30 -13.05
N PRO A 15 -5.66 4.43 -12.37
CA PRO A 15 -6.69 5.38 -12.78
C PRO A 15 -6.46 5.89 -14.21
N GLY A 16 -7.53 5.99 -14.99
CA GLY A 16 -7.49 6.43 -16.39
C GLY A 16 -6.79 5.49 -17.37
N ASN A 17 -6.34 4.30 -16.95
CA ASN A 17 -5.62 3.33 -17.81
C ASN A 17 -4.42 3.96 -18.57
N ASN A 18 -3.75 4.92 -17.94
CA ASN A 18 -2.66 5.71 -18.54
C ASN A 18 -1.28 5.06 -18.39
N GLY A 19 -1.21 3.84 -17.85
CA GLY A 19 0.04 3.11 -17.59
C GLY A 19 0.77 3.53 -16.31
N ILE A 20 0.23 4.45 -15.49
CA ILE A 20 0.80 4.85 -14.20
C ILE A 20 0.11 4.05 -13.09
N PHE A 21 0.88 3.19 -12.43
CA PHE A 21 0.40 2.34 -11.34
C PHE A 21 0.64 3.04 -10.00
N PHE A 22 -0.39 3.05 -9.16
CA PHE A 22 -0.23 3.41 -7.76
C PHE A 22 0.58 2.35 -7.00
N PRO A 23 1.30 2.74 -5.93
CA PRO A 23 1.96 1.78 -5.06
C PRO A 23 0.94 0.78 -4.51
N MET A 24 1.28 -0.51 -4.59
CA MET A 24 0.36 -1.61 -4.30
C MET A 24 0.71 -2.27 -2.97
N ILE A 25 -0.32 -2.71 -2.24
CA ILE A 25 -0.19 -3.64 -1.12
C ILE A 25 -0.41 -5.03 -1.70
N VAL A 26 0.56 -5.93 -1.50
CA VAL A 26 0.51 -7.30 -2.03
C VAL A 26 0.59 -8.29 -0.89
N ILE A 27 -0.40 -9.18 -0.78
CA ILE A 27 -0.44 -10.26 0.20
C ILE A 27 -0.66 -11.58 -0.55
N ASN A 28 0.17 -12.58 -0.28
CA ASN A 28 0.09 -13.91 -0.93
C ASN A 28 0.03 -13.84 -2.47
N GLY A 29 0.73 -12.86 -3.07
CA GLY A 29 0.75 -12.65 -4.53
C GLY A 29 -0.50 -11.99 -5.11
N GLN A 30 -1.43 -11.51 -4.28
CA GLN A 30 -2.62 -10.77 -4.68
C GLN A 30 -2.50 -9.29 -4.28
N ILE A 31 -2.90 -8.40 -5.18
CA ILE A 31 -2.99 -6.97 -4.88
C ILE A 31 -4.27 -6.72 -4.10
N VAL A 32 -4.11 -6.37 -2.82
CA VAL A 32 -5.22 -6.21 -1.87
C VAL A 32 -5.54 -4.75 -1.56
N GLY A 33 -4.77 -3.81 -2.13
CA GLY A 33 -4.93 -2.40 -1.85
C GLY A 33 -3.88 -1.55 -2.54
N THR A 34 -3.99 -0.25 -2.31
CA THR A 34 -2.93 0.70 -2.65
C THR A 34 -2.42 1.39 -1.41
N TRP A 35 -1.29 2.06 -1.52
CA TRP A 35 -0.77 2.91 -0.47
C TRP A 35 -0.16 4.17 -1.05
N LYS A 36 -0.03 5.17 -0.21
CA LYS A 36 0.65 6.43 -0.51
C LYS A 36 1.56 6.80 0.65
N ARG A 37 2.60 7.56 0.32
CA ARG A 37 3.46 8.20 1.31
C ARG A 37 3.41 9.70 1.19
N LYS A 38 3.57 10.38 2.32
CA LYS A 38 3.81 11.81 2.40
C LYS A 38 5.16 12.03 3.05
N LEU A 39 6.11 12.53 2.28
CA LEU A 39 7.44 12.86 2.77
C LEU A 39 7.41 14.21 3.49
N LYS A 40 8.05 14.26 4.66
CA LYS A 40 8.31 15.47 5.45
C LYS A 40 9.82 15.60 5.62
N ALA A 41 10.26 16.73 6.18
CA ALA A 41 11.68 17.03 6.31
C ALA A 41 12.48 16.01 7.15
N LYS A 42 11.85 15.33 8.12
CA LYS A 42 12.53 14.40 9.05
C LYS A 42 11.80 13.07 9.24
N HIS A 43 10.66 12.88 8.60
CA HIS A 43 9.81 11.71 8.78
C HIS A 43 8.89 11.51 7.58
N MET A 44 8.17 10.40 7.58
CA MET A 44 7.18 10.06 6.57
C MET A 44 5.86 9.66 7.23
N GLU A 45 4.76 9.94 6.54
CA GLU A 45 3.44 9.41 6.86
C GLU A 45 3.06 8.41 5.76
N ILE A 46 2.54 7.24 6.13
CA ILE A 46 2.04 6.23 5.21
C ILE A 46 0.53 6.07 5.40
N THR A 47 -0.20 6.03 4.29
CA THR A 47 -1.61 5.69 4.27
C THR A 47 -1.82 4.49 3.36
N CYS A 48 -2.37 3.43 3.94
CA CYS A 48 -2.76 2.20 3.27
C CYS A 48 -4.28 2.24 3.04
N THR A 49 -4.70 1.97 1.81
CA THR A 49 -6.10 1.92 1.40
C THR A 49 -6.38 0.51 0.85
N PRO A 50 -6.68 -0.47 1.72
CA PRO A 50 -7.04 -1.81 1.30
C PRO A 50 -8.39 -1.80 0.57
N PHE A 51 -8.60 -2.76 -0.33
CA PHE A 51 -9.86 -2.87 -1.07
C PHE A 51 -10.98 -3.50 -0.25
N GLU A 52 -10.61 -4.28 0.76
CA GLU A 52 -11.47 -4.93 1.75
C GLU A 52 -10.80 -4.87 3.14
N PRO A 53 -11.55 -4.98 4.25
CA PRO A 53 -10.97 -4.96 5.59
C PRO A 53 -9.91 -6.05 5.79
N LEU A 54 -8.72 -5.68 6.30
CA LEU A 54 -7.58 -6.60 6.43
C LEU A 54 -7.71 -7.59 7.59
N GLY A 55 -8.48 -7.27 8.62
CA GLY A 55 -8.60 -8.10 9.83
C GLY A 55 -7.23 -8.37 10.46
N ALA A 56 -6.88 -9.64 10.65
CA ALA A 56 -5.61 -10.04 11.25
C ALA A 56 -4.36 -9.60 10.44
N LEU A 57 -4.50 -9.38 9.13
CA LEU A 57 -3.41 -8.98 8.25
C LEU A 57 -3.00 -7.51 8.39
N GLU A 58 -3.76 -6.70 9.14
CA GLU A 58 -3.41 -5.29 9.36
C GLU A 58 -2.05 -5.15 10.05
N ALA A 59 -1.73 -6.05 10.98
CA ALA A 59 -0.45 -6.05 11.68
C ALA A 59 0.72 -6.26 10.72
N ASP A 60 0.60 -7.23 9.80
CA ASP A 60 1.62 -7.53 8.80
C ASP A 60 1.83 -6.34 7.84
N VAL A 61 0.75 -5.66 7.45
CA VAL A 61 0.82 -4.45 6.61
C VAL A 61 1.52 -3.31 7.33
N ARG A 62 1.29 -3.14 8.64
CA ARG A 62 1.96 -2.12 9.45
C ARG A 62 3.45 -2.43 9.63
N GLU A 63 3.80 -3.69 9.83
CA GLU A 63 5.21 -4.13 9.89
C GLU A 63 5.92 -3.88 8.56
N ALA A 64 5.30 -4.23 7.44
CA ALA A 64 5.85 -3.96 6.11
C ALA A 64 6.03 -2.46 5.84
N ALA A 65 5.08 -1.63 6.29
CA ALA A 65 5.21 -0.18 6.22
C ALA A 65 6.42 0.31 7.04
N GLN A 66 6.63 -0.22 8.25
CA GLN A 66 7.80 0.13 9.07
C GLN A 66 9.12 -0.25 8.39
N ALA A 67 9.22 -1.48 7.86
CA ALA A 67 10.40 -1.93 7.13
C ALA A 67 10.71 -1.04 5.91
N TYR A 68 9.69 -0.49 5.24
CA TYR A 68 9.88 0.49 4.19
C TYR A 68 10.45 1.82 4.71
N GLY A 69 10.03 2.28 5.89
CA GLY A 69 10.61 3.46 6.54
C GLY A 69 12.09 3.27 6.85
N ASP A 70 12.45 2.10 7.38
CA ASP A 70 13.84 1.74 7.70
C ASP A 70 14.70 1.67 6.43
N PHE A 71 14.16 1.07 5.35
CA PHE A 71 14.82 1.05 4.04
C PHE A 71 15.05 2.47 3.47
N MET A 72 14.13 3.39 3.72
CA MET A 72 14.22 4.78 3.25
C MET A 72 15.11 5.66 4.14
N ASP A 73 15.66 5.12 5.25
CA ASP A 73 16.37 5.86 6.29
C ASP A 73 15.57 7.09 6.78
N LEU A 74 14.25 6.93 6.89
CA LEU A 74 13.34 8.00 7.27
C LEU A 74 12.24 7.45 8.19
N PRO A 75 12.21 7.84 9.48
CA PRO A 75 11.26 7.28 10.42
C PRO A 75 9.82 7.58 10.03
N ILE A 76 8.93 6.62 10.26
CA ILE A 76 7.51 6.79 10.01
C ILE A 76 6.85 7.34 11.27
N SER A 77 6.25 8.52 11.16
CA SER A 77 5.55 9.17 12.28
C SER A 77 4.09 8.74 12.39
N LEU A 78 3.51 8.23 11.30
CA LEU A 78 2.11 7.80 11.25
C LEU A 78 1.91 6.74 10.17
N ILE A 79 1.20 5.67 10.56
CA ILE A 79 0.67 4.66 9.64
C ILE A 79 -0.85 4.64 9.82
N THR A 80 -1.58 5.00 8.77
CA THR A 80 -3.04 4.90 8.71
C THR A 80 -3.43 3.76 7.79
N VAL A 81 -4.35 2.91 8.24
CA VAL A 81 -5.02 1.90 7.40
C VAL A 81 -6.49 2.32 7.35
N GLU A 82 -6.97 2.63 6.14
CA GLU A 82 -8.33 3.10 5.87
C GLU A 82 -9.34 1.95 5.76
#